data_AF-A0AAV3NUV9-F1
#
_entry.id   AF-A0AAV3NUV9-F1
#
_cell.length_a   1.000
_cell.length_b   1.000
_cell.length_c   1.000
_cell.angle_alpha   90.00
_cell.angle_beta   90.00
_cell.angle_gamma   90.00
#
_symmetry.space_group_name_H-M   'P 1'
#
loop_
_entity.id
_entity.type
_entity.pdbx_description
1 polymer ?
#
loop_
_entity_poly.entity_id
_entity_poly.type
_entity_poly.pdbx_seq_one_letter_code
_entity_poly.pdbx_strand_id
1 'polypeptide(L)'
;MKYYKMTDSGKHLGVAGLGGLGHMAVKFGKAFGLRVTVISSSLGKKDEAIHNLGADSFLVSTDTDNMQADVRYRFVVDVANSLQ
;
A
#
# COMPACT_ATOMS: atom_id res chain seq x y z
N MET A 1 5.63 -3.21 16.05
CA MET A 1 6.32 -3.29 14.74
C MET A 1 7.59 -4.14 14.79
N LYS A 2 8.53 -3.89 15.72
CA LYS A 2 9.73 -4.74 15.90
C LYS A 2 9.43 -6.19 16.28
N TYR A 3 8.44 -6.43 17.14
CA TYR A 3 8.03 -7.78 17.55
C TYR A 3 7.69 -8.69 16.35
N TYR A 4 7.01 -8.12 15.34
CA TYR A 4 6.63 -8.83 14.12
C TYR A 4 7.67 -8.73 13.00
N LYS A 5 8.89 -8.25 13.32
CA LYS A 5 9.99 -8.12 12.34
C LYS A 5 9.62 -7.28 11.13
N MET A 6 8.76 -6.29 11.36
CA MET A 6 8.24 -5.43 10.30
C MET A 6 9.33 -4.49 9.79
N THR A 7 10.22 -4.02 10.67
CA THR A 7 11.33 -3.12 10.36
C THR A 7 12.58 -3.84 9.84
N ASP A 8 12.52 -5.17 9.63
CA ASP A 8 13.60 -5.91 8.98
C ASP A 8 13.66 -5.49 7.50
N SER A 9 14.83 -5.54 6.88
CA SER A 9 15.00 -5.13 5.49
C SER A 9 14.20 -6.01 4.52
N GLY A 10 13.78 -5.40 3.40
CA GLY A 10 13.15 -6.11 2.29
C GLY A 10 11.72 -6.58 2.52
N LYS A 11 11.02 -6.05 3.53
CA LYS A 11 9.59 -6.32 3.74
C LYS A 11 8.71 -5.43 2.85
N HIS A 12 7.56 -5.96 2.46
CA HIS A 12 6.59 -5.30 1.57
C HIS A 12 5.24 -5.16 2.27
N LEU A 13 4.70 -3.95 2.25
CA LEU A 13 3.39 -3.55 2.75
C LEU A 13 2.45 -3.23 1.58
N GLY A 14 1.29 -3.88 1.55
CA GLY A 14 0.14 -3.45 0.75
C GLY A 14 -0.79 -2.54 1.57
N VAL A 15 -1.26 -1.45 0.99
CA VAL A 15 -2.24 -0.55 1.61
C VAL A 15 -3.47 -0.50 0.71
N ALA A 16 -4.58 -1.11 1.13
CA ALA A 16 -5.84 -1.09 0.38
C ALA A 16 -6.69 0.11 0.82
N GLY A 17 -6.93 1.02 -0.12
CA GLY A 17 -7.63 2.28 0.11
C GLY A 17 -6.69 3.46 0.42
N LEU A 18 -6.93 4.60 -0.22
CA LEU A 18 -6.15 5.83 -0.05
C LEU A 18 -7.03 7.00 0.41
N GLY A 19 -7.27 7.03 1.72
CA GLY A 19 -7.91 8.13 2.46
C GLY A 19 -7.05 8.58 3.64
N GLY A 20 -7.63 9.18 4.68
CA GLY A 20 -6.88 9.69 5.84
C GLY A 20 -6.01 8.62 6.54
N LEU A 21 -6.52 7.41 6.73
CA LEU A 21 -5.75 6.30 7.32
C LEU A 21 -4.74 5.71 6.34
N GLY A 22 -5.11 5.59 5.06
CA GLY A 22 -4.22 5.09 4.00
C GLY A 22 -2.98 5.98 3.86
N HIS A 23 -3.15 7.30 3.94
CA HIS A 23 -2.05 8.26 4.00
C HIS A 23 -1.06 7.97 5.10
N MET A 24 -1.56 7.71 6.31
CA MET A 24 -0.70 7.40 7.45
C MET A 24 -0.02 6.04 7.28
N ALA A 25 -0.73 5.03 6.78
CA ALA A 25 -0.16 3.72 6.50
C ALA A 25 1.01 3.79 5.51
N VAL A 26 0.90 4.58 4.44
CA VAL A 26 2.00 4.80 3.49
C VAL A 26 3.18 5.49 4.18
N LYS A 27 2.94 6.62 4.86
CA LYS A 27 4.00 7.38 5.54
C LYS A 27 4.75 6.54 6.56
N PHE A 28 4.04 5.78 7.39
CA PHE A 28 4.66 4.87 8.35
C PHE A 28 5.41 3.74 7.66
N GLY A 29 4.84 3.11 6.63
CA GLY A 29 5.53 2.07 5.86
C GLY A 29 6.86 2.55 5.29
N LYS A 30 6.87 3.73 4.67
CA LYS A 30 8.10 4.35 4.16
C LYS A 30 9.09 4.69 5.28
N ALA A 31 8.62 5.25 6.39
CA ALA A 31 9.47 5.53 7.55
C ALA A 31 10.10 4.27 8.16
N PHE A 32 9.45 3.11 8.02
CA PHE A 32 9.99 1.81 8.44
C PHE A 32 10.86 1.11 7.39
N GLY A 33 11.12 1.76 6.25
CA GLY A 33 11.94 1.20 5.18
C GLY A 33 11.25 0.08 4.40
N LEU A 34 9.92 0.01 4.46
CA LEU A 34 9.15 -0.95 3.68
C LEU A 34 9.08 -0.54 2.22
N ARG A 35 9.01 -1.55 1.35
CA ARG A 35 8.42 -1.36 0.03
C ARG A 35 6.91 -1.22 0.23
N VAL A 36 6.28 -0.20 -0.33
CA VAL A 36 4.86 0.10 -0.14
C VAL A 36 4.15 0.10 -1.49
N THR A 37 3.15 -0.76 -1.65
CA THR A 37 2.19 -0.70 -2.76
C THR A 37 0.86 -0.16 -2.24
N VAL A 38 0.32 0.87 -2.89
CA VAL A 38 -1.05 1.31 -2.68
C VAL A 38 -1.97 0.58 -3.65
N ILE A 39 -3.07 0.05 -3.14
CA ILE A 39 -4.11 -0.64 -3.90
C ILE A 39 -5.38 0.22 -3.81
N SER A 40 -5.98 0.56 -4.96
CA SER A 40 -7.18 1.39 -5.01
C SER A 40 -8.11 0.94 -6.14
N SER A 41 -9.41 1.21 -6.00
CA SER A 41 -10.38 1.01 -7.08
C SER A 41 -10.31 2.10 -8.17
N SER A 42 -9.66 3.24 -7.90
CA SER A 42 -9.59 4.38 -8.82
C SER A 42 -8.16 4.77 -9.17
N LEU A 43 -7.88 4.91 -10.47
CA LEU A 43 -6.61 5.43 -10.99
C LEU A 43 -6.31 6.87 -10.54
N GLY A 44 -7.34 7.65 -10.19
CA GLY A 44 -7.17 9.05 -9.77
C GLY A 44 -6.32 9.23 -8.51
N LYS A 45 -6.09 8.17 -7.74
CA LYS A 45 -5.24 8.16 -6.55
C LYS A 45 -3.77 7.85 -6.81
N LYS A 46 -3.40 7.52 -8.04
CA LYS A 46 -2.03 7.10 -8.40
C LYS A 46 -1.00 8.20 -8.20
N ASP A 47 -1.29 9.41 -8.69
CA ASP A 47 -0.37 10.54 -8.59
C ASP A 47 -0.08 10.90 -7.13
N GLU A 48 -1.14 11.00 -6.32
CA GLU A 48 -1.04 11.21 -4.87
C GLU A 48 -0.23 10.11 -4.18
N ALA A 49 -0.49 8.84 -4.50
CA ALA A 49 0.24 7.71 -3.92
C ALA A 49 1.74 7.74 -4.22
N ILE A 50 2.11 7.92 -5.49
CA ILE A 50 3.50 7.81 -5.94
C ILE A 50 4.28 9.09 -5.64
N HIS A 51 3.76 10.26 -6.02
CA HIS A 51 4.51 11.50 -6.00
C HIS A 51 4.37 12.27 -4.67
N ASN A 52 3.19 12.25 -4.04
CA ASN A 52 2.98 13.00 -2.80
C ASN A 52 3.35 12.21 -1.55
N LEU A 53 3.18 10.88 -1.57
CA LEU A 53 3.43 10.02 -0.41
C LEU A 53 4.66 9.12 -0.54
N GLY A 54 5.21 8.98 -1.75
CA GLY A 54 6.38 8.15 -2.00
C GLY A 54 6.12 6.65 -1.92
N ALA A 55 4.90 6.19 -2.25
CA ALA A 55 4.68 4.75 -2.45
C ALA A 55 5.54 4.25 -3.62
N ASP A 56 6.06 3.03 -3.50
CA ASP A 56 6.93 2.44 -4.53
C ASP A 56 6.13 1.90 -5.72
N SER A 57 4.87 1.57 -5.51
CA SER A 57 3.99 1.01 -6.54
C SER A 57 2.53 1.35 -6.27
N PHE A 58 1.72 1.31 -7.33
CA PHE A 58 0.29 1.54 -7.28
C PHE A 58 -0.42 0.50 -8.14
N LEU A 59 -1.47 -0.13 -7.60
CA LEU A 59 -2.29 -1.11 -8.28
C LEU A 59 -3.76 -0.72 -8.27
N VAL A 60 -4.42 -0.98 -9.38
CA VAL A 60 -5.88 -0.88 -9.48
C VAL A 60 -6.47 -2.23 -9.09
N SER A 61 -7.39 -2.25 -8.13
CA SER A 61 -7.95 -3.51 -7.61
C SER A 61 -8.81 -4.28 -8.63
N THR A 62 -9.26 -3.62 -9.70
CA THR A 62 -10.02 -4.24 -10.79
C THR A 62 -9.12 -4.89 -11.85
N ASP A 63 -7.81 -4.64 -11.80
CA ASP A 63 -6.84 -5.28 -12.68
C ASP A 63 -6.36 -6.59 -12.04
N THR A 64 -7.12 -7.65 -12.28
CA THR A 64 -6.89 -8.97 -11.68
C THR A 64 -5.56 -9.58 -12.08
N ASP A 65 -5.07 -9.28 -13.29
CA ASP A 65 -3.80 -9.83 -13.78
C ASP A 65 -2.62 -9.20 -13.04
N ASN A 66 -2.61 -7.87 -12.89
CA ASN A 66 -1.58 -7.18 -12.13
C ASN A 66 -1.67 -7.47 -10.62
N MET A 67 -2.88 -7.65 -10.07
CA MET A 67 -3.03 -8.07 -8.67
C MET A 67 -2.44 -9.45 -8.40
N GLN A 68 -2.63 -10.42 -9.32
CA GLN A 68 -2.05 -11.76 -9.16
C GLN A 68 -0.54 -11.77 -9.40
N ALA A 69 -0.01 -10.88 -10.25
CA ALA A 69 1.43 -10.75 -10.46
C ALA A 69 2.16 -10.18 -9.23
N ASP A 70 1.53 -9.28 -8.46
CA ASP A 70 2.13 -8.63 -7.28
C ASP A 70 1.69 -9.30 -5.96
N VAL A 71 1.95 -10.61 -5.79
CA VAL A 71 1.56 -11.41 -4.62
C VAL A 71 2.59 -11.44 -3.48
N ARG A 72 3.51 -10.47 -3.41
CA ARG A 72 4.64 -10.51 -2.44
C ARG A 72 4.46 -9.63 -1.21
N TYR A 73 3.22 -9.41 -0.75
CA TYR A 73 2.98 -8.69 0.49
C TYR A 73 3.27 -9.54 1.72
N ARG A 74 4.09 -9.03 2.64
CA ARG A 74 4.20 -9.63 3.98
C ARG A 74 3.13 -9.11 4.92
N PHE A 75 2.71 -7.86 4.71
CA PHE A 75 1.72 -7.18 5.52
C PHE A 75 0.71 -6.49 4.59
N VAL A 76 -0.55 -6.49 4.99
CA VAL A 76 -1.61 -5.72 4.31
C VAL A 76 -2.37 -4.92 5.37
N VAL A 77 -2.58 -3.64 5.08
CA VAL A 77 -3.45 -2.76 5.86
C VAL A 77 -4.64 -2.41 4.97
N ASP A 78 -5.80 -2.97 5.32
CA ASP A 78 -7.05 -2.64 4.66
C ASP A 78 -7.76 -1.52 5.42
N VAL A 79 -7.95 -0.40 4.73
CA VAL A 79 -8.65 0.79 5.20
C VAL A 79 -9.69 1.25 4.17
N ALA A 80 -9.99 0.40 3.18
CA ALA A 80 -11.04 0.66 2.22
C ALA A 80 -12.39 0.56 2.93
N ASN A 81 -13.28 1.50 2.64
CA ASN A 81 -14.65 1.43 3.12
C ASN A 81 -15.45 0.52 2.17
N SER A 82 -16.11 -0.52 2.71
CA SER A 82 -16.91 -1.46 1.93
C SER A 82 -18.35 -0.99 1.66
N LEU A 83 -18.68 0.25 2.04
CA LEU A 83 -20.04 0.82 1.94
C LEU A 83 -20.25 1.80 0.78
N GLN A 84 -19.37 1.81 -0.23
CA GLN A 84 -19.56 2.55 -1.49
C GLN A 84 -19.30 1.68 -2.71
#